data_AF-A0A0L0LHR7-F1
#
_entry.id   AF-A0A0L0LHR7-F1
#
_cell.length_a   1.000
_cell.length_b   1.000
_cell.length_c   1.000
_cell.angle_alpha   90.00
_cell.angle_beta   90.00
_cell.angle_gamma   90.00
#
_symmetry.space_group_name_H-M   'P 1'
#
loop_
_entity.id
_entity.type
_entity.pdbx_description
1 polymer ?
#
loop_
_entity_poly.entity_id
_entity_poly.type
_entity_poly.pdbx_seq_one_letter_code
_entity_poly.pdbx_strand_id
1 'polypeptide(L)' 'MKTLLFGAVALAAVVAVPGVSLAQTYAYVNQSGEVMTTDAPNANQAIMTAPNIGLHSGVMLLQDSSDPVVGDTVNGV' A
#
# COMPACT_ATOMS: atom_id res chain seq x y z
N MET A 1 2.83 -28.05 55.55
CA MET A 1 2.84 -26.59 55.33
C MET A 1 3.57 -26.37 54.00
N LYS A 2 2.93 -26.42 52.82
CA LYS A 2 2.00 -25.49 52.15
C LYS A 2 2.57 -24.06 52.01
N THR A 3 3.29 -23.82 50.93
CA THR A 3 3.45 -22.50 50.31
C THR A 3 3.77 -22.69 48.83
N LEU A 4 2.71 -22.67 48.02
CA LEU A 4 2.79 -22.58 46.56
C LEU A 4 3.22 -21.16 46.22
N LEU A 5 4.44 -21.00 45.73
CA LEU A 5 4.94 -19.72 45.23
C LEU A 5 4.37 -19.50 43.82
N PHE A 6 3.27 -18.75 43.76
CA PHE A 6 2.73 -18.18 42.54
C PHE A 6 3.70 -17.10 42.03
N GLY A 7 4.63 -17.48 41.15
CA GLY A 7 5.63 -16.60 40.58
C GLY A 7 5.26 -16.14 39.17
N ALA A 8 4.65 -14.95 39.10
CA ALA A 8 4.50 -14.03 37.96
C ALA A 8 4.81 -14.57 36.54
N VAL A 9 3.75 -14.81 35.76
CA VAL A 9 3.85 -14.78 34.29
C VAL A 9 4.10 -13.32 33.90
N ALA A 10 5.34 -13.00 33.54
CA ALA A 10 5.67 -11.72 32.91
C ALA A 10 4.95 -11.65 31.57
N LEU A 11 3.80 -10.97 31.55
CA LEU A 11 3.10 -10.61 30.33
C LEU A 11 3.99 -9.59 29.60
N ALA A 12 4.85 -10.08 28.72
CA ALA A 12 5.60 -9.24 27.80
C ALA A 12 4.60 -8.45 26.98
N ALA A 13 4.39 -7.19 27.35
CA ALA A 13 3.62 -6.25 26.56
C ALA A 13 4.35 -6.07 25.23
N VAL A 14 3.94 -6.83 24.22
CA VAL A 14 4.32 -6.57 22.84
C VAL A 14 3.72 -5.23 22.50
N VAL A 15 4.58 -4.20 22.53
CA VAL A 15 4.25 -2.87 22.02
C VAL A 15 3.96 -3.05 20.54
N ALA A 16 2.66 -3.13 20.19
CA ALA A 16 2.20 -3.10 18.82
C ALA A 16 2.52 -1.71 18.27
N VAL A 17 3.71 -1.56 17.72
CA VAL A 17 4.03 -0.40 16.88
C VAL A 17 3.03 -0.45 15.73
N PRO A 18 2.18 0.57 15.52
CA PRO A 18 1.34 0.61 14.34
C PRO A 18 2.28 0.57 13.13
N GLY A 19 2.30 -0.57 12.43
CA GLY A 19 3.08 -0.73 11.22
C GLY A 19 2.55 0.29 10.23
N VAL A 20 3.35 1.32 9.95
CA VAL A 20 3.07 2.23 8.85
C VAL A 20 2.95 1.39 7.58
N SER A 21 1.75 1.34 7.01
CA SER A 21 1.55 0.69 5.72
C SER A 21 2.28 1.52 4.68
N LEU A 22 3.41 1.00 4.20
CA LEU A 22 4.21 1.60 3.11
C LEU A 22 3.62 1.24 1.73
N ALA A 23 2.37 0.76 1.68
CA ALA A 23 1.72 0.37 0.44
C ALA A 23 1.34 1.62 -0.36
N GLN A 24 1.79 1.69 -1.60
CA GLN A 24 1.41 2.69 -2.58
C GLN A 24 0.46 2.04 -3.59
N THR A 25 -0.46 2.82 -4.15
CA THR A 25 -1.40 2.35 -5.15
C THR A 25 -0.79 2.49 -6.54
N TYR A 26 -0.82 1.40 -7.31
CA TYR A 26 -0.32 1.34 -8.68
C TYR A 26 -1.47 1.00 -9.63
N ALA A 27 -1.56 1.71 -10.75
CA ALA A 27 -2.43 1.35 -11.87
C ALA A 27 -1.71 0.43 -12.85
N TYR A 28 -2.42 -0.53 -13.44
CA TYR A 28 -1.92 -1.43 -14.47
C TYR A 28 -3.05 -1.84 -15.43
N VAL A 29 -2.69 -2.44 -16.58
CA VAL A 29 -3.69 -2.94 -17.55
C VAL A 29 -3.77 -4.46 -17.45
N ASN A 30 -4.98 -5.00 -17.26
CA ASN A 30 -5.21 -6.44 -17.23
C ASN A 30 -5.21 -7.06 -18.65
N GLN A 31 -5.26 -8.38 -18.74
CA GLN A 31 -5.30 -9.10 -20.03
C GLN A 31 -6.55 -8.79 -20.88
N SER A 32 -7.63 -8.30 -20.27
CA SER A 32 -8.84 -7.84 -20.96
C SER A 32 -8.72 -6.40 -21.49
N GLY A 33 -7.62 -5.70 -21.20
CA GLY A 33 -7.40 -4.31 -21.60
C GLY A 33 -7.99 -3.27 -20.65
N GLU A 34 -8.42 -3.68 -19.45
CA GLU A 34 -9.02 -2.79 -18.45
C GLU A 34 -7.95 -2.24 -17.49
N VAL A 35 -8.11 -0.99 -17.06
CA VAL A 35 -7.23 -0.37 -16.06
C VAL A 35 -7.69 -0.81 -14.66
N MET A 36 -6.78 -1.44 -13.94
CA MET A 36 -6.97 -1.96 -12.59
C MET A 36 -5.96 -1.31 -11.64
N THR A 37 -6.21 -1.41 -10.34
CA THR A 37 -5.28 -0.91 -9.31
C THR A 37 -4.82 -2.05 -8.40
N THR A 38 -3.59 -1.96 -7.92
CA THR A 38 -3.02 -2.86 -6.90
C THR A 38 -2.20 -2.07 -5.89
N ASP A 39 -2.20 -2.49 -4.64
CA ASP A 39 -1.42 -1.86 -3.59
C ASP A 39 -0.12 -2.65 -3.36
N ALA A 40 1.02 -1.96 -3.43
CA ALA A 40 2.31 -2.59 -3.25
C ALA A 40 3.36 -1.62 -2.66
N PRO A 41 4.39 -2.13 -1.96
CA PRO A 41 5.46 -1.27 -1.42
C PRO A 41 6.35 -0.62 -2.49
N ASN A 42 6.40 -1.20 -3.69
CA ASN A 42 7.19 -0.71 -4.81
C ASN A 42 6.68 -1.29 -6.15
N ALA A 43 7.09 -0.68 -7.25
CA ALA A 43 6.68 -1.07 -8.61
C ALA A 43 6.98 -2.55 -8.95
N ASN A 44 8.12 -3.09 -8.50
CA ASN A 44 8.46 -4.48 -8.78
C ASN A 44 7.46 -5.45 -8.12
N GLN A 45 7.11 -5.19 -6.85
CA GLN A 45 6.09 -5.96 -6.15
C GLN A 45 4.71 -5.78 -6.77
N ALA A 46 4.37 -4.57 -7.24
CA ALA A 46 3.11 -4.33 -7.95
C ALA A 46 3.00 -5.19 -9.23
N ILE A 47 4.06 -5.27 -10.04
CA ILE A 47 4.08 -6.10 -11.26
C ILE A 47 3.90 -7.58 -10.91
N MET A 48 4.60 -8.06 -9.87
CA MET A 48 4.55 -9.47 -9.47
C MET A 48 3.21 -9.90 -8.87
N THR A 49 2.50 -8.96 -8.23
CA THR A 49 1.25 -9.25 -7.52
C THR A 49 0.00 -8.81 -8.27
N ALA A 50 0.14 -8.03 -9.36
CA ALA A 50 -0.96 -7.54 -10.17
C ALA A 50 -1.75 -8.69 -10.81
N PRO A 51 -3.02 -8.90 -10.39
CA PRO A 51 -3.84 -9.98 -10.92
C PRO A 51 -4.09 -9.82 -12.42
N ASN A 52 -3.79 -10.86 -13.20
CA ASN A 52 -4.01 -10.89 -14.65
C ASN A 52 -3.37 -9.70 -15.39
N ILE A 53 -2.20 -9.22 -14.96
CA ILE A 53 -1.47 -8.18 -15.69
C ILE A 53 -1.21 -8.62 -17.14
N GLY A 54 -1.41 -7.70 -18.08
CA GLY A 54 -1.12 -7.95 -19.48
C GLY A 54 0.37 -8.22 -19.72
N LEU A 55 0.71 -9.08 -20.68
CA LEU A 55 2.08 -9.51 -20.96
C LEU A 55 3.06 -8.35 -21.22
N HIS A 56 2.56 -7.25 -21.78
CA HIS A 56 3.33 -6.04 -22.08
C HIS A 56 2.88 -4.84 -21.24
N SER A 57 2.14 -5.09 -20.16
CA SER A 57 1.69 -4.03 -19.26
C SER A 57 2.76 -3.72 -18.22
N GLY A 58 2.93 -2.44 -17.93
CA GLY A 58 3.69 -1.96 -16.78
C GLY A 58 2.77 -1.59 -15.63
N VAL A 59 3.36 -1.03 -14.58
CA VAL A 59 2.63 -0.42 -13.45
C VAL A 59 2.98 1.07 -13.37
N MET A 60 2.00 1.90 -13.04
CA MET A 60 2.16 3.33 -12.82
C MET A 60 1.81 3.66 -11.38
N LEU A 61 2.70 4.32 -10.67
CA LEU A 61 2.40 4.83 -9.33
C LEU A 61 1.33 5.91 -9.43
N LEU A 62 0.19 5.70 -8.75
CA LEU A 62 -0.82 6.73 -8.57
C LEU A 62 -0.44 7.57 -7.35
N GLN A 63 0.03 8.79 -7.59
CA GLN A 63 0.19 9.79 -6.54
C GLN A 63 -1.00 10.73 -6.62
N ASP A 64 -1.73 10.86 -5.52
CA ASP A 64 -2.71 11.94 -5.38
C ASP A 64 -1.93 13.24 -5.20
N SER A 65 -1.63 13.91 -6.31
CA SER A 65 -1.31 15.33 -6.30
C SER A 65 -2.63 16.06 -6.43
N SER A 66 -3.30 16.29 -5.31
CA SER A 66 -4.56 17.03 -5.28
C SER A 66 -4.30 18.47 -5.71
N ASP A 67 -4.31 18.72 -7.01
CA ASP A 67 -4.57 20.04 -7.56
C ASP A 67 -6.10 20.17 -7.65
N PRO A 68 -6.72 21.00 -6.79
CA PRO A 68 -8.17 21.12 -6.76
C PRO A 68 -8.77 21.65 -8.07
N VAL A 69 -7.97 22.28 -8.95
CA VAL A 69 -8.47 22.86 -10.20
C VAL A 69 -7.45 22.67 -11.34
N VAL A 70 -7.70 21.66 -12.18
CA VAL A 70 -6.97 21.51 -13.45
C VAL A 70 -7.20 22.74 -14.33
N GLY A 71 -6.17 23.56 -14.53
CA GLY A 71 -6.17 24.67 -15.49
C GLY A 71 -6.33 26.07 -14.91
N ASP A 72 -6.20 26.26 -13.59
CA ASP A 72 -6.20 27.59 -12.97
C ASP A 72 -4.94 28.42 -13.26
N THR A 73 -3.89 27.78 -13.77
CA THR A 73 -2.56 28.38 -13.95
C THR A 73 -2.44 29.21 -15.24
N VAL A 74 -3.53 29.36 -16.00
CA VAL A 74 -3.55 30.26 -17.15
C VAL A 74 -3.63 31.70 -16.65
N ASN A 75 -2.53 32.43 -16.72
CA ASN A 75 -2.55 33.88 -16.55
C ASN A 75 -3.43 34.48 -17.65
N GLY A 76 -4.63 34.92 -17.27
CA GLY A 76 -5.51 35.68 -18.16
C GLY A 76 -4.78 36.92 -18.67
N VAL A 77 -4.80 37.11 -19.99
CA VAL A 77 -4.30 38.32 -20.66
C VAL A 77 -5.31 39.46 -20.59
#